data_AF-A0A359LZL8-F1
#
_entry.id   AF-A0A359LZL8-F1
#
_cell.length_a   1.000
_cell.length_b   1.000
_cell.length_c   1.000
_cell.angle_alpha   90.00
_cell.angle_beta   90.00
_cell.angle_gamma   90.00
#
_symmetry.space_group_name_H-M   'P 1'
#
loop_
_entity.id
_entity.type
_entity.pdbx_description
1 polymer ?
#
loop_
_entity_poly.entity_id
_entity_poly.type
_entity_poly.pdbx_seq_one_letter_code
_entity_poly.pdbx_strand_id
1 'polypeptide(L)'
;MNYLIRAWAAAGLMGAMVAQGQPPTDSIEVLQPRERIEIVVVVLTPDGFQPSRVVRKAGPFLLALENRSGLRENLDLRLETDGASKQELRRLPIDLRRPERGDVLRLLAGKFTLRALGKG
;
A
#
# COMPACT_ATOMS: atom_id res chain seq x y z
N MET A 1 -33.61 -58.96 -49.46
CA MET A 1 -33.16 -60.24 -48.87
C MET A 1 -32.64 -59.92 -47.47
N ASN A 2 -33.16 -60.65 -46.48
CA ASN A 2 -32.97 -60.47 -45.04
C ASN A 2 -31.56 -60.74 -44.52
N TYR A 3 -31.41 -60.40 -43.23
CA TYR A 3 -30.55 -60.96 -42.17
C TYR A 3 -29.46 -59.97 -41.69
N LEU A 4 -29.19 -59.73 -40.40
CA LEU A 4 -29.81 -60.13 -39.13
C LEU A 4 -29.18 -59.26 -38.03
N ILE A 5 -29.96 -58.98 -36.99
CA ILE A 5 -29.52 -58.44 -35.70
C ILE A 5 -28.55 -59.41 -35.03
N ARG A 6 -27.44 -58.90 -34.48
CA ARG A 6 -26.83 -59.46 -33.26
C ARG A 6 -26.36 -58.34 -32.35
N ALA A 7 -27.12 -58.12 -31.28
CA ALA A 7 -26.63 -57.48 -30.07
C ALA A 7 -25.73 -58.47 -29.32
N TRP A 8 -24.62 -57.96 -28.77
CA TRP A 8 -23.97 -58.59 -27.63
C TRP A 8 -23.41 -57.49 -26.73
N ALA A 9 -23.89 -57.47 -25.49
CA ALA A 9 -23.34 -56.67 -24.41
C ALA A 9 -22.25 -57.51 -23.74
N ALA A 10 -21.05 -56.96 -23.63
CA ALA A 10 -20.03 -57.44 -22.72
C ALA A 10 -19.51 -56.25 -21.91
N ALA A 11 -19.96 -56.19 -20.66
CA ALA A 11 -19.35 -55.41 -19.61
C ALA A 11 -17.91 -55.89 -19.40
N GLY A 12 -16.97 -54.95 -19.31
CA GLY A 12 -15.56 -55.23 -19.10
C GLY A 12 -14.86 -53.99 -18.60
N LEU A 13 -14.86 -53.84 -17.27
CA LEU A 13 -14.01 -52.93 -16.52
C LEU A 13 -12.53 -53.18 -16.86
N MET A 14 -11.82 -52.11 -17.22
CA MET A 14 -10.49 -51.71 -16.72
C MET A 14 -9.61 -51.12 -17.82
N GLY A 15 -9.16 -49.89 -17.56
CA GLY A 15 -7.79 -49.51 -17.87
C GLY A 15 -7.54 -48.95 -19.27
N ALA A 16 -7.85 -47.67 -19.44
CA ALA A 16 -6.92 -46.78 -20.11
C ALA A 16 -7.10 -45.38 -19.50
N MET A 17 -6.17 -45.02 -18.63
CA MET A 17 -5.94 -43.65 -18.22
C MET A 17 -5.81 -42.79 -19.48
N VAL A 18 -6.87 -42.10 -19.87
CA VAL A 18 -6.71 -40.88 -20.65
C VAL A 18 -6.43 -39.80 -19.62
N ALA A 19 -5.16 -39.71 -19.23
CA ALA A 19 -4.61 -38.46 -18.72
C ALA A 19 -4.74 -37.46 -19.89
N GLN A 20 -5.90 -36.84 -20.01
CA GLN A 20 -6.02 -35.60 -20.75
C GLN A 20 -5.13 -34.62 -20.01
N GLY A 21 -3.90 -34.46 -20.50
CA GLY A 21 -3.14 -33.25 -20.29
C GLY A 21 -3.98 -32.13 -20.86
N GLN A 22 -4.92 -31.63 -20.07
CA GLN A 22 -5.38 -30.26 -20.21
C GLN A 22 -4.09 -29.44 -20.29
N PRO A 23 -3.86 -28.68 -21.38
CA PRO A 23 -2.78 -27.70 -21.33
C PRO A 23 -3.01 -26.93 -20.04
N PRO A 24 -1.97 -26.66 -19.23
CA PRO A 24 -2.15 -25.74 -18.13
C PRO A 24 -2.77 -24.50 -18.77
N THR A 25 -4.05 -24.26 -18.48
CA THR A 25 -4.71 -23.02 -18.83
C THR A 25 -3.86 -22.01 -18.11
N ASP A 26 -2.98 -21.36 -18.88
CA ASP A 26 -2.13 -20.28 -18.46
C ASP A 26 -3.08 -19.35 -17.74
N SER A 27 -3.08 -19.47 -16.41
CA SER A 27 -3.83 -18.62 -15.55
C SER A 27 -3.10 -17.33 -15.76
N ILE A 28 -3.61 -16.48 -16.65
CA ILE A 28 -3.18 -15.10 -16.74
C ILE A 28 -3.54 -14.56 -15.37
N GLU A 29 -2.58 -14.68 -14.45
CA GLU A 29 -2.59 -14.02 -13.17
C GLU A 29 -2.65 -12.55 -13.59
N VAL A 30 -3.85 -11.99 -13.55
CA VAL A 30 -4.06 -10.58 -13.81
C VAL A 30 -3.28 -9.90 -12.71
N LEU A 31 -2.03 -9.54 -13.01
CA LEU A 31 -1.16 -8.80 -12.12
C LEU A 31 -1.93 -7.54 -11.76
N GLN A 32 -2.53 -7.54 -10.56
CA GLN A 32 -3.28 -6.39 -10.10
C GLN A 32 -2.33 -5.19 -10.21
N PRO A 33 -2.77 -4.05 -10.77
CA PRO A 33 -1.94 -2.87 -10.87
C PRO A 33 -1.38 -2.57 -9.48
N ARG A 34 -0.07 -2.77 -9.29
CA ARG A 34 0.58 -2.55 -7.99
C ARG A 34 0.35 -1.09 -7.63
N GLU A 35 -0.41 -0.84 -6.58
CA GLU A 35 -0.69 0.49 -6.07
C GLU A 35 0.66 1.18 -5.76
N ARG A 36 0.98 2.24 -6.50
CA ARG A 36 2.27 2.93 -6.36
C ARG A 36 2.23 3.77 -5.10
N ILE A 37 2.81 3.25 -4.01
CA ILE A 37 2.98 4.03 -2.77
C ILE A 37 4.02 5.12 -3.05
N GLU A 38 3.57 6.38 -3.04
CA GLU A 38 4.48 7.51 -3.14
C GLU A 38 5.16 7.75 -1.78
N ILE A 39 6.44 8.12 -1.77
CA ILE A 39 7.16 8.48 -0.54
C ILE A 39 7.29 10.00 -0.47
N VAL A 40 7.03 10.61 0.69
CA VAL A 40 7.42 11.99 1.00
C VAL A 40 8.55 11.90 1.99
N VAL A 41 9.70 12.50 1.66
CA VAL A 41 10.76 12.71 2.65
C VAL A 41 10.63 14.12 3.18
N VAL A 42 10.57 14.25 4.50
CA VAL A 42 10.54 15.53 5.21
C VAL A 42 11.71 15.57 6.15
N VAL A 43 12.44 16.68 6.15
CA VAL A 43 13.57 16.92 7.02
C VAL A 43 13.12 17.83 8.15
N LEU A 44 13.28 17.40 9.41
CA LEU A 44 13.14 18.26 10.57
C LEU A 44 14.46 18.98 10.81
N THR A 45 14.45 20.31 10.68
CA THR A 45 15.59 21.21 10.94
C THR A 45 15.33 22.04 12.21
N PRO A 46 16.32 22.79 12.74
CA PRO A 46 16.07 23.68 13.88
C PRO A 46 14.99 24.73 13.59
N ASP A 47 14.84 25.12 12.31
CA ASP A 47 13.84 26.08 11.84
C ASP A 47 12.46 25.46 11.57
N GLY A 48 12.32 24.13 11.73
CA GLY A 48 11.09 23.38 11.48
C GLY A 48 11.20 22.37 10.32
N PHE A 49 10.06 21.96 9.79
CA PHE A 49 9.99 20.93 8.73
C PHE A 49 10.29 21.50 7.33
N GLN A 50 11.06 20.74 6.55
CA GLN A 50 11.40 21.03 5.16
C GLN A 50 11.10 19.81 4.27
N PRO A 51 10.14 19.92 3.33
CA PRO A 51 9.25 21.06 3.13
C PRO A 51 8.25 21.21 4.29
N SER A 52 7.83 22.45 4.58
CA SER A 52 6.77 22.74 5.56
C SER A 52 5.37 22.55 4.98
N ARG A 53 5.26 22.47 3.65
CA ARG A 53 4.03 22.27 2.89
C ARG A 53 4.20 21.16 1.88
N VAL A 54 3.24 20.25 1.83
CA VAL A 54 3.23 19.09 0.93
C VAL A 54 1.94 19.11 0.11
N VAL A 55 2.06 18.98 -1.22
CA VAL A 55 0.91 18.94 -2.14
C VAL A 55 0.88 17.57 -2.81
N ARG A 56 -0.20 16.80 -2.61
CA ARG A 56 -0.29 15.40 -3.07
C ARG A 56 -1.69 15.06 -3.58
N LYS A 57 -1.75 14.08 -4.48
CA LYS A 57 -3.00 13.45 -4.91
C LYS A 57 -3.54 12.53 -3.81
N ALA A 58 -4.81 12.14 -3.89
CA ALA A 58 -5.40 11.17 -2.96
C ALA A 58 -4.69 9.83 -3.13
N GLY A 59 -4.48 9.14 -2.01
CA GLY A 59 -3.93 7.79 -2.01
C GLY A 59 -3.00 7.52 -0.84
N PRO A 60 -2.56 6.26 -0.67
CA PRO A 60 -1.60 5.92 0.35
C PRO A 60 -0.23 6.56 0.06
N PHE A 61 0.42 7.05 1.11
CA PHE A 61 1.81 7.42 1.01
C PHE A 61 2.61 7.11 2.27
N LEU A 62 3.92 7.05 2.11
CA LEU A 62 4.85 6.89 3.21
C LEU A 62 5.46 8.24 3.55
N LEU A 63 5.35 8.66 4.82
CA LEU A 63 6.06 9.83 5.32
C LEU A 63 7.36 9.37 5.98
N ALA A 64 8.47 9.63 5.31
CA ALA A 64 9.80 9.42 5.85
C ALA A 64 10.26 10.72 6.51
N LEU A 65 10.67 10.64 7.77
CA LEU A 65 11.17 11.77 8.51
C LEU A 65 12.67 11.63 8.72
N GLU A 66 13.43 12.66 8.34
CA GLU A 66 14.84 12.77 8.63
C GLU A 66 15.08 13.87 9.67
N ASN A 67 15.68 13.54 10.82
CA ASN A 67 15.98 14.53 11.85
C ASN A 67 17.37 15.14 11.67
N ARG A 68 17.42 16.44 11.35
CA ARG A 68 18.62 17.29 11.31
C ARG A 68 18.53 18.48 12.28
N SER A 69 17.57 18.49 13.20
CA SER A 69 17.35 19.60 14.12
C SER A 69 18.31 19.63 15.32
N GLY A 70 18.97 18.51 15.61
CA GLY A 70 19.73 18.34 16.85
C GLY A 70 18.87 18.12 18.10
N LEU A 71 17.53 18.16 17.98
CA LEU A 71 16.62 17.84 19.07
C LEU A 71 16.71 16.35 19.43
N ARG A 72 16.69 16.07 20.74
CA ARG A 72 16.77 14.71 21.33
C ARG A 72 15.53 14.29 22.10
N GLU A 73 14.55 15.19 22.15
CA GLU A 73 13.28 15.01 22.81
C GLU A 73 12.19 14.60 21.82
N ASN A 74 11.13 13.97 22.33
CA ASN A 74 10.02 13.56 21.50
C ASN A 74 9.20 14.80 21.11
N LEU A 75 8.73 14.86 19.87
CA LEU A 75 7.83 15.92 19.41
C LEU A 75 6.56 15.32 18.81
N ASP A 76 5.53 16.15 18.70
CA ASP A 76 4.32 15.78 17.99
C ASP A 76 4.33 16.45 16.62
N LEU A 77 4.35 15.64 15.56
CA LEU A 77 4.10 16.13 14.21
C LEU A 77 2.60 16.28 14.01
N ARG A 78 2.18 17.50 13.70
CA ARG A 78 0.81 17.84 13.35
C ARG A 78 0.67 18.00 11.85
N LEU A 79 -0.30 17.29 11.28
CA LEU A 79 -0.72 17.46 9.89
C LEU A 79 -2.01 18.27 9.87
N GLU A 80 -1.99 19.39 9.17
CA GLU A 80 -3.14 20.27 9.00
C GLU A 80 -3.51 20.39 7.51
N THR A 81 -4.80 20.48 7.20
CA THR A 81 -5.26 20.88 5.86
C THR A 81 -4.92 22.34 5.58
N ASP A 82 -4.48 22.63 4.37
CA ASP A 82 -4.49 24.00 3.83
C ASP A 82 -5.88 24.32 3.28
N GLY A 83 -6.56 25.30 3.88
CA GLY A 83 -7.89 25.75 3.47
C GLY A 83 -8.47 26.79 4.43
N ALA A 84 -9.72 27.21 4.18
CA ALA A 84 -10.43 28.17 5.04
C ALA A 84 -10.65 27.62 6.46
N SER A 85 -10.83 26.31 6.58
CA SER A 85 -10.88 25.60 7.86
C SER A 85 -9.61 24.77 8.00
N LYS A 86 -8.61 25.32 8.71
CA LYS A 86 -7.42 24.55 9.12
C LYS A 86 -7.86 23.49 10.12
N GLN A 87 -7.95 22.24 9.66
CA GLN A 87 -8.31 21.13 10.51
C GLN A 87 -7.08 20.26 10.77
N GLU A 88 -6.85 19.91 12.04
CA GLU A 88 -5.87 18.88 12.40
C GLU A 88 -6.38 17.54 11.86
N LEU A 89 -5.67 17.00 10.88
CA LEU A 89 -5.96 15.68 10.33
C LEU A 89 -5.39 14.58 11.21
N ARG A 90 -4.19 14.82 11.74
CA ARG A 90 -3.47 13.82 12.50
C ARG A 90 -2.39 14.43 13.36
N ARG A 91 -2.18 13.81 14.52
CA ARG A 91 -1.01 13.98 15.37
C ARG A 91 -0.21 12.70 15.41
N LEU A 92 1.10 12.81 15.24
CA LEU A 92 2.01 11.68 15.24
C LEU A 92 3.12 11.93 16.26
N PRO A 93 3.18 11.17 17.36
CA PRO A 93 4.30 11.27 18.28
C PRO A 93 5.54 10.70 17.59
N ILE A 94 6.56 11.55 17.42
CA ILE A 94 7.84 11.16 16.85
C ILE A 94 8.84 10.99 17.99
N ASP A 95 9.42 9.79 18.05
CA ASP A 95 10.57 9.50 18.91
C ASP A 95 11.85 9.85 18.15
N LEU A 96 12.41 11.03 18.43
CA LEU A 96 13.66 11.47 17.80
C LEU A 96 14.89 10.65 18.19
N ARG A 97 14.77 9.77 19.19
CA ARG A 97 15.84 8.83 19.58
C ARG A 97 15.93 7.63 18.65
N ARG A 98 14.93 7.42 17.79
CA ARG A 98 14.83 6.32 16.81
C ARG A 98 14.52 6.87 15.41
N PRO A 99 15.46 7.59 14.78
CA PRO A 99 15.23 8.31 13.51
C PRO A 99 14.89 7.40 12.32
N GLU A 100 15.17 6.10 12.41
CA GLU A 100 14.86 5.10 11.38
C GLU A 100 13.36 4.77 11.24
N ARG A 101 12.51 5.26 12.15
CA ARG A 101 11.08 4.99 12.13
C ARG A 101 10.35 5.92 11.14
N GLY A 102 10.00 5.39 9.98
CA GLY A 102 9.01 6.00 9.08
C GLY A 102 7.60 5.51 9.38
N ASP A 103 6.61 6.41 9.36
CA ASP A 103 5.20 6.05 9.49
C ASP A 103 4.50 6.10 8.12
N VAL A 104 3.68 5.09 7.83
CA VAL A 104 2.84 5.07 6.62
C VAL A 104 1.53 5.79 6.92
N LEU A 105 1.24 6.84 6.16
CA LEU A 105 0.04 7.67 6.34
C LEU A 105 -0.87 7.53 5.12
N ARG A 106 -2.13 7.20 5.37
CA ARG A 106 -3.18 7.30 4.36
C ARG A 106 -3.92 8.60 4.59
N LEU A 107 -3.76 9.57 3.69
CA LEU A 107 -4.52 10.82 3.71
C LEU A 107 -5.32 10.96 2.42
N LEU A 108 -6.38 11.78 2.48
CA LEU A 108 -7.13 12.18 1.29
C LEU A 108 -6.28 13.07 0.38
N ALA A 109 -6.73 13.36 -0.84
CA ALA A 109 -6.05 14.34 -1.71
C ALA A 109 -6.02 15.70 -1.03
N GLY A 110 -4.93 16.43 -1.15
CA GLY A 110 -4.93 17.80 -0.63
C GLY A 110 -3.56 18.47 -0.54
N LYS A 111 -3.63 19.69 -0.02
CA LYS A 111 -2.49 20.47 0.42
C LYS A 111 -2.43 20.38 1.93
N PHE A 112 -1.26 20.03 2.45
CA PHE A 112 -1.05 19.80 3.87
C PHE A 112 0.10 20.65 4.38
N THR A 113 -0.06 21.20 5.57
CA THR A 113 1.00 21.89 6.30
C THR A 113 1.48 20.99 7.44
N LEU A 114 2.80 20.88 7.57
CA LEU A 114 3.49 20.10 8.60
C LEU A 114 4.01 21.03 9.69
N ARG A 115 3.68 20.73 10.95
CA ARG A 115 4.11 21.56 12.10
C ARG A 115 4.66 20.71 13.23
N ALA A 116 5.80 21.14 13.77
CA ALA A 116 6.39 20.53 14.96
C ALA A 116 5.76 21.21 16.17
N LEU A 117 5.20 20.41 17.08
CA LEU A 117 4.78 20.87 18.39
C LEU A 117 5.73 20.29 19.43
N GLY A 118 6.37 21.18 20.19
CA GLY A 118 7.10 20.77 21.39
C GLY A 118 6.12 20.11 22.36
N LYS A 119 6.59 19.08 23.07
CA LYS A 119 5.84 18.53 24.19
C LYS A 119 5.91 19.54 25.33
N GLY A 120 4.79 20.22 25.58
CA GLY A 120 4.59 21.02 26.79
C GLY A 120 4.54 20.16 28.04
#